data_AF-A0A926B490-F1
#
_entry.id   AF-A0A926B490-F1
#
_cell.length_a   1.000
_cell.length_b   1.000
_cell.length_c   1.000
_cell.angle_alpha   90.00
_cell.angle_beta   90.00
_cell.angle_gamma   90.00
#
_symmetry.space_group_name_H-M   'P 1'
#
loop_
_entity.id
_entity.type
_entity.pdbx_description
1 polymer ?
#
loop_
_entity_poly.entity_id
_entity_poly.type
_entity_poly.pdbx_seq_one_letter_code
_entity_poly.pdbx_strand_id
1 'polypeptide(L)'
;HQREMVYSEFGYPTILWSVDPLDWKRPGSGVVTSRILSGTTPGGIVLAHDLHAQTVDAMPATLDGLLRRGFKFVTVSQLLAMRTETPSAQAAVTPTN
;
A
#
# COMPACT_ATOMS: atom_id res chain seq x y z
N HIS A 1 10.16 -9.24 -17.10
CA HIS A 1 9.65 -10.28 -18.01
C HIS A 1 8.19 -10.68 -17.78
N GLN A 2 7.81 -11.43 -16.73
CA GLN A 2 6.40 -11.84 -16.52
C GLN A 2 5.43 -10.65 -16.40
N ARG A 3 5.80 -9.62 -15.62
CA ARG A 3 5.00 -8.40 -15.44
C ARG A 3 4.76 -7.65 -16.74
N GLU A 4 5.79 -7.57 -17.58
CA GLU A 4 5.72 -6.89 -18.88
C GLU A 4 4.84 -7.67 -19.84
N MET A 5 4.99 -9.00 -19.90
CA MET A 5 4.15 -9.86 -20.73
C MET A 5 2.67 -9.78 -20.33
N VAL A 6 2.34 -9.84 -19.03
CA VAL A 6 0.96 -9.73 -18.58
C VAL A 6 0.35 -8.37 -18.96
N TYR A 7 1.16 -7.30 -18.89
CA TYR A 7 0.70 -5.98 -19.29
C TYR A 7 0.54 -5.87 -20.81
N SER A 8 1.49 -6.36 -21.61
CA SER A 8 1.43 -6.25 -23.07
C SER A 8 0.30 -7.07 -23.68
N GLU A 9 0.04 -8.25 -23.14
CA GLU A 9 -0.97 -9.17 -23.68
C GLU A 9 -2.38 -8.86 -23.17
N PHE A 10 -2.53 -8.43 -21.91
CA PHE A 10 -3.84 -8.29 -21.26
C PHE A 10 -4.16 -6.87 -20.75
N GLY A 11 -3.20 -5.94 -20.79
CA GLY A 11 -3.39 -4.58 -20.26
C GLY A 11 -3.48 -4.53 -18.73
N TYR A 12 -3.13 -5.60 -18.02
CA TYR A 12 -3.28 -5.66 -16.56
C TYR A 12 -2.02 -5.17 -15.83
N PRO A 13 -2.12 -4.14 -14.97
CA PRO A 13 -1.00 -3.70 -14.16
C PRO A 13 -0.71 -4.74 -13.08
N THR A 14 0.57 -5.05 -12.85
CA THR A 14 0.96 -5.89 -11.71
C THR A 14 1.04 -5.06 -10.44
N ILE A 15 0.22 -5.41 -9.45
CA ILE A 15 0.24 -4.82 -8.11
C ILE A 15 1.01 -5.74 -7.16
N LEU A 16 2.01 -5.17 -6.48
CA LEU A 16 2.75 -5.84 -5.41
C LEU A 16 2.57 -5.04 -4.11
N TRP A 17 3.28 -5.46 -3.07
CA TRP A 17 3.27 -4.83 -1.75
C TRP A 17 4.66 -4.32 -1.39
N SER A 18 4.70 -3.38 -0.44
CA SER A 18 5.93 -2.87 0.18
C SER A 18 6.11 -3.34 1.62
N VAL A 19 5.05 -3.89 2.24
CA VAL A 19 5.06 -4.41 3.62
C VAL A 19 4.53 -5.84 3.60
N ASP A 20 5.36 -6.78 4.05
CA ASP A 20 5.00 -8.18 4.25
C ASP A 20 5.16 -8.55 5.74
N PRO A 21 4.07 -8.75 6.50
CA PRO A 21 4.14 -9.16 7.90
C PRO A 21 4.49 -10.64 8.09
N LEU A 22 4.59 -11.42 7.00
CA LEU A 22 4.77 -12.87 6.99
C LEU A 22 3.66 -13.59 7.78
N ASP A 23 2.43 -13.11 7.65
CA ASP A 23 1.26 -13.63 8.37
C ASP A 23 0.90 -15.06 7.96
N TRP A 24 1.22 -15.45 6.72
CA TRP A 24 1.14 -16.83 6.23
C TRP A 24 1.99 -17.83 7.03
N LYS A 25 3.02 -17.36 7.76
CA LYS A 25 3.81 -18.18 8.70
C LYS A 25 3.12 -18.37 10.06
N ARG A 26 1.97 -17.74 10.29
CA ARG A 26 1.20 -17.78 11.55
C ARG A 26 2.02 -17.38 12.79
N PRO A 27 2.71 -16.21 12.79
CA PRO A 27 3.58 -15.81 13.89
C PRO A 27 2.83 -15.26 15.12
N GLY A 28 1.49 -15.21 15.09
CA GLY A 28 0.65 -14.58 16.11
C GLY A 28 0.24 -13.15 15.75
N SER A 29 -0.96 -12.75 16.17
CA SER A 29 -1.59 -11.46 15.83
C SER A 29 -0.77 -10.24 16.29
N GLY A 30 -0.15 -10.32 17.46
CA GLY A 30 0.74 -9.26 17.97
C GLY A 30 1.97 -9.04 17.09
N VAL A 31 2.57 -10.13 16.57
CA VAL A 31 3.72 -10.04 15.65
C VAL A 31 3.30 -9.46 14.31
N VAL A 32 2.15 -9.89 13.77
CA VAL A 32 1.57 -9.34 12.54
C VAL A 32 1.34 -7.82 12.70
N THR A 33 0.67 -7.42 13.78
CA THR A 33 0.42 -6.00 14.11
C THR A 33 1.72 -5.21 14.17
N SER A 34 2.71 -5.68 14.94
CA SER A 34 3.98 -4.99 15.10
C SER A 34 4.71 -4.81 13.78
N ARG A 35 4.73 -5.83 12.91
CA ARG A 35 5.42 -5.77 11.62
C ARG A 35 4.73 -4.82 10.64
N ILE A 36 3.40 -4.81 10.60
CA ILE A 36 2.66 -3.86 9.77
C ILE A 36 2.94 -2.44 10.25
N LEU A 37 2.80 -2.18 11.56
CA LEU A 37 3.05 -0.86 12.12
C LEU A 37 4.50 -0.40 11.85
N SER A 38 5.51 -1.23 12.11
CA SER A 38 6.90 -0.82 11.87
C SER A 38 7.25 -0.65 10.40
N GLY A 39 6.65 -1.45 9.51
CA GLY A 39 6.98 -1.46 8.09
C GLY A 39 6.24 -0.42 7.25
N THR A 40 5.10 0.09 7.73
CA THR A 40 4.26 0.98 6.92
C THR A 40 4.84 2.40 6.83
N THR A 41 5.01 2.87 5.59
CA THR A 41 5.39 4.23 5.21
C THR A 41 4.32 4.87 4.30
N PRO A 42 4.28 6.21 4.14
CA PRO A 42 3.37 6.86 3.20
C PRO A 42 3.46 6.27 1.80
N GLY A 43 2.30 6.00 1.18
CA GLY A 43 2.21 5.38 -0.14
C GLY A 43 2.51 3.87 -0.21
N GLY A 44 2.65 3.21 0.93
CA GLY A 44 2.87 1.77 1.03
C GLY A 44 1.63 0.92 0.76
N ILE A 45 1.85 -0.32 0.33
CA ILE A 45 0.82 -1.36 0.17
C ILE A 45 1.19 -2.51 1.12
N VAL A 46 0.25 -2.90 1.97
CA VAL A 46 0.42 -3.98 2.95
C VAL A 46 -0.18 -5.27 2.41
N LEU A 47 0.59 -6.37 2.43
CA LEU A 47 0.06 -7.71 2.18
C LEU A 47 -0.52 -8.30 3.46
N ALA A 48 -1.73 -8.84 3.38
CA ALA A 48 -2.37 -9.61 4.45
C ALA A 48 -3.29 -10.68 3.85
N HIS A 49 -3.36 -11.84 4.50
CA HIS A 49 -4.21 -12.97 4.12
C HIS A 49 -5.36 -13.10 5.13
N ASP A 50 -6.58 -12.81 4.68
CA ASP A 50 -7.81 -12.84 5.50
C ASP A 50 -8.31 -14.26 5.83
N LEU A 51 -7.72 -15.30 5.22
CA LEU A 51 -7.96 -16.71 5.53
C LEU A 51 -7.29 -17.20 6.83
N HIS A 52 -6.61 -16.32 7.58
CA HIS A 52 -5.95 -16.63 8.84
C HIS A 52 -6.55 -15.86 10.00
N ALA A 53 -7.10 -16.56 10.99
CA ALA A 53 -7.70 -15.95 12.18
C ALA A 53 -6.74 -14.96 12.88
N GLN A 54 -5.46 -15.30 12.98
CA GLN A 54 -4.46 -14.41 13.59
C GLN A 54 -4.27 -13.09 12.80
N THR A 55 -4.45 -13.10 11.48
CA THR A 55 -4.41 -11.89 10.67
C THR A 55 -5.66 -11.05 10.93
N VAL A 56 -6.84 -11.69 10.95
CA VAL A 56 -8.11 -11.02 11.28
C VAL A 56 -8.03 -10.37 12.67
N ASP A 57 -7.54 -11.10 13.67
CA ASP A 57 -7.38 -10.61 15.05
C ASP A 57 -6.36 -9.46 15.15
N ALA A 58 -5.38 -9.38 14.25
CA ALA A 58 -4.39 -8.30 14.20
C ALA A 58 -4.94 -7.00 13.61
N MET A 59 -5.98 -7.06 12.76
CA MET A 59 -6.45 -5.91 12.00
C MET A 59 -6.96 -4.76 12.87
N PRO A 60 -7.78 -4.97 13.93
CA PRO A 60 -8.26 -3.86 14.75
C PRO A 60 -7.13 -2.98 15.30
N ALA A 61 -6.14 -3.58 15.97
CA ALA A 61 -5.00 -2.86 16.54
C ALA A 61 -4.10 -2.23 15.47
N THR A 62 -3.96 -2.89 14.32
CA THR A 62 -3.19 -2.39 13.17
C THR A 62 -3.83 -1.13 12.59
N LEU A 63 -5.13 -1.18 12.29
CA LEU A 63 -5.88 -0.07 11.70
C LEU A 63 -5.86 1.13 12.65
N ASP A 64 -6.17 0.92 13.92
CA ASP A 64 -6.12 1.96 14.95
C ASP A 64 -4.72 2.60 15.07
N GLY A 65 -3.67 1.78 15.05
CA GLY A 65 -2.29 2.26 15.12
C GLY A 65 -1.88 3.12 13.93
N LEU A 66 -2.32 2.75 12.72
CA LEU A 66 -2.06 3.53 11.50
C LEU A 66 -2.88 4.81 11.45
N LEU A 67 -4.16 4.78 11.84
CA LEU A 67 -5.00 5.98 11.94
C LEU A 67 -4.40 7.01 12.91
N ARG A 68 -3.94 6.56 14.09
CA ARG A 68 -3.26 7.45 15.06
C ARG A 68 -1.98 8.07 14.52
N ARG A 69 -1.33 7.42 13.55
CA ARG A 69 -0.13 7.93 12.86
C ARG A 69 -0.46 8.84 11.68
N GLY A 70 -1.74 9.14 11.44
CA GLY A 70 -2.20 10.04 10.38
C GLY A 70 -2.33 9.38 9.01
N PHE A 71 -2.31 8.05 8.92
CA PHE A 71 -2.55 7.37 7.65
C PHE A 71 -4.02 7.45 7.25
N LYS A 72 -4.25 7.50 5.93
CA LYS A 72 -5.56 7.30 5.32
C LYS A 72 -5.56 5.97 4.58
N PHE A 73 -6.55 5.14 4.84
CA PHE A 73 -6.78 3.93 4.07
C PHE A 73 -7.49 4.27 2.76
N VAL A 74 -6.95 3.74 1.67
CA VAL A 74 -7.43 3.95 0.32
C VAL A 74 -7.37 2.63 -0.43
N THR A 75 -8.13 2.52 -1.52
CA THR A 75 -7.96 1.40 -2.45
C THR A 75 -6.65 1.56 -3.23
N VAL A 76 -6.16 0.46 -3.83
CA VAL A 76 -4.98 0.53 -4.71
C VAL A 76 -5.21 1.49 -5.88
N SER A 77 -6.41 1.51 -6.47
CA SER A 77 -6.75 2.43 -7.56
C SER A 77 -6.63 3.90 -7.15
N GLN A 78 -7.12 4.25 -5.95
CA GLN A 78 -6.98 5.60 -5.39
C GLN A 78 -5.52 5.95 -5.13
N LEU A 79 -4.74 5.02 -4.56
CA LEU A 79 -3.31 5.24 -4.32
C LEU A 79 -2.53 5.52 -5.61
N LEU A 80 -2.84 4.80 -6.71
CA LEU A 80 -2.20 5.03 -8.00
C LEU A 80 -2.60 6.39 -8.60
N ALA A 81 -3.86 6.80 -8.47
CA ALA A 81 -4.33 8.11 -8.92
C ALA A 81 -3.68 9.28 -8.16
N MET A 82 -3.32 9.09 -6.89
CA MET A 82 -2.61 10.12 -6.09
C MET A 82 -1.14 10.30 -6.53
N ARG A 83 -0.47 9.26 -7.05
CA ARG A 83 0.93 9.40 -7.53
C ARG A 83 1.03 10.28 -8.77
N THR A 84 -0.01 10.31 -9.59
CA THR A 84 -0.08 11.13 -10.79
C THR A 84 -0.24 12.63 -10.50
N GLU A 85 -0.52 13.02 -9.25
CA GLU A 85 -0.61 14.42 -8.80
C GLU A 85 0.74 14.98 -8.29
N THR A 86 1.87 14.61 -8.91
CA THR A 86 3.05 15.47 -8.79
C THR A 86 2.79 16.69 -9.69
N PRO A 87 2.77 17.93 -9.18
CA PRO A 87 2.64 19.10 -10.04
C PRO A 87 3.72 19.05 -11.10
N SER A 88 3.34 19.05 -12.38
CA SER A 88 4.34 19.22 -13.42
C SER A 88 5.01 20.58 -13.18
N ALA A 89 6.34 20.60 -13.23
CA ALA A 89 7.13 21.82 -13.19
C ALA A 89 6.98 22.63 -14.51
N GLN A 90 5.75 22.82 -15.00
CA GLN A 90 5.46 23.54 -16.25
C GLN A 90 4.39 24.64 -16.11
N ALA A 91 3.97 25.02 -14.90
CA ALA A 91 3.01 26.11 -14.72
C ALA A 91 3.62 27.45 -14.25
N ALA A 92 4.95 27.60 -14.27
CA ALA A 92 5.63 28.81 -13.79
C ALA A 92 6.53 29.45 -14.86
N VAL A 93 6.00 29.74 -16.05
CA VAL A 93 6.56 30.80 -16.91
C VAL A 93 5.41 31.55 -17.57
N THR A 94 5.04 32.68 -16.99
CA THR A 94 4.12 33.65 -17.59
C THR A 94 4.87 34.42 -18.69
N PRO A 95 4.35 34.57 -19.92
CA PRO A 95 4.95 35.50 -20.88
C PRO A 95 4.57 36.92 -20.46
N THR A 96 5.58 37.78 -20.24
CA THR A 96 5.37 39.23 -20.10
C THR A 96 5.71 39.88 -21.44
N ASN A 97 4.88 40.86 -21.83
CA ASN A 97 4.96 41.70 -23.03
C ASN A 97 6.34 42.30 -23.30
#